data_AF-K9PFF8-F1
#
_entry.id   AF-K9PFF8-F1
#
_cell.length_a   1.000
_cell.length_b   1.000
_cell.length_c   1.000
_cell.angle_alpha   90.00
_cell.angle_beta   90.00
_cell.angle_gamma   90.00
#
_symmetry.space_group_name_H-M   'P 1'
#
loop_
_entity.id
_entity.type
_entity.pdbx_description
1 polymer ?
#
loop_
_entity_poly.entity_id
_entity_poly.type
_entity_poly.pdbx_seq_one_letter_code
_entity_poly.pdbx_strand_id
1 'polypeptide(L)'
;MKYFPPEKLKFLKLANSEILGFVSQLFLPLKPTSTKTSALLMVAGVGLSLGIPNGAIANTSPTLQSQQKTLLISQKSNNVQLNLVSFSVTQAAYEKIIPQFVAKWKREKGQDVVFKQSYGASGSQAQAVINGLEADVVGLSLALDVKTIQDAGLIEAGWDRELPNGSIVTRSVVALETRPGNPKNIQTWADLAKPGIKVITPHPKTSGLGRWNFLTLWGTVTQIGGSENKAREYVSQVYKNSPILPKSAREATETFFKKGQGDVLINYENEVIWAKQTGQGASSYVIPKLNLSIDNPVAIVDKNVNKHGTREVAEAFAEFLFTPEAQREFTKVGFRPVDQTVAREVEKQFPKVDRLFSVVDLGGWNRVQKKFFDNKAIFDQIQSSKR
;
A
#
# COMPACT_ATOMS: atom_id res chain seq x y z
N MET A 1 26.84 -40.36 44.03
CA MET A 1 27.26 -41.39 43.06
C MET A 1 27.44 -40.73 41.70
N LYS A 2 28.71 -40.70 41.24
CA LYS A 2 29.25 -40.53 39.87
C LYS A 2 28.68 -39.44 38.93
N TYR A 3 29.46 -38.38 38.83
CA TYR A 3 29.69 -37.46 37.70
C TYR A 3 30.34 -38.17 36.49
N PHE A 4 30.01 -37.80 35.25
CA PHE A 4 30.84 -37.70 34.01
C PHE A 4 29.95 -37.42 32.74
N PRO A 5 30.47 -36.92 31.59
CA PRO A 5 30.31 -35.55 31.09
C PRO A 5 29.59 -35.45 29.70
N PRO A 6 29.45 -34.25 29.08
CA PRO A 6 28.73 -34.10 27.81
C PRO A 6 29.67 -34.17 26.60
N GLU A 7 29.50 -35.21 25.77
CA GLU A 7 29.97 -35.23 24.39
C GLU A 7 28.91 -35.85 23.48
N LYS A 8 28.37 -35.03 22.56
CA LYS A 8 27.91 -35.35 21.20
C LYS A 8 26.86 -34.33 20.76
N LEU A 9 27.31 -33.24 20.14
CA LEU A 9 26.61 -32.60 19.02
C LEU A 9 27.58 -31.66 18.28
N LYS A 10 28.66 -32.23 17.73
CA LYS A 10 29.39 -31.65 16.60
C LYS A 10 28.98 -32.46 15.38
N PHE A 11 27.99 -32.03 14.60
CA PHE A 11 27.82 -32.33 13.17
C PHE A 11 26.70 -31.39 12.66
N LEU A 12 26.91 -30.79 11.48
CA LEU A 12 26.08 -29.76 10.80
C LEU A 12 26.33 -28.28 11.21
N LYS A 13 27.61 -27.89 11.27
CA LYS A 13 28.07 -26.62 10.70
C LYS A 13 29.05 -26.99 9.60
N LEU A 14 28.64 -26.86 8.34
CA LEU A 14 29.43 -26.79 7.09
C LEU A 14 28.55 -27.25 5.93
N ALA A 15 27.88 -26.32 5.27
CA ALA A 15 27.53 -26.33 3.85
C ALA A 15 26.76 -25.04 3.52
N ASN A 16 27.06 -24.45 2.38
CA ASN A 16 26.45 -23.26 1.77
C ASN A 16 27.05 -21.88 2.11
N SER A 17 28.38 -21.83 2.27
CA SER A 17 29.17 -20.64 1.95
C SER A 17 30.11 -20.94 0.78
N GLU A 18 29.56 -21.19 -0.41
CA GLU A 18 30.36 -21.27 -1.65
C GLU A 18 29.50 -21.26 -2.94
N ILE A 19 28.68 -20.21 -3.14
CA ILE A 19 28.22 -19.80 -4.49
C ILE A 19 28.12 -18.27 -4.49
N LEU A 20 29.26 -17.59 -4.48
CA LEU A 20 29.38 -16.15 -4.72
C LEU A 20 30.82 -15.86 -5.15
N GLY A 21 31.08 -16.08 -6.43
CA GLY A 21 32.40 -15.89 -7.01
C GLY A 21 32.42 -16.28 -8.47
N PHE A 22 31.68 -15.56 -9.31
CA PHE A 22 32.08 -15.23 -10.69
C PHE A 22 31.05 -14.25 -11.28
N VAL A 23 31.54 -13.31 -12.09
CA VAL A 23 30.84 -12.21 -12.78
C VAL A 23 30.89 -10.86 -12.06
N SER A 24 32.09 -10.31 -12.00
CA SER A 24 32.32 -8.86 -11.91
C SER A 24 33.55 -8.50 -12.74
N GLN A 25 33.39 -8.45 -14.07
CA GLN A 25 34.30 -7.74 -14.98
C GLN A 25 33.70 -7.78 -16.38
N LEU A 26 33.03 -6.68 -16.76
CA LEU A 26 33.07 -6.07 -18.09
C LEU A 26 32.10 -4.88 -18.10
N PHE A 27 32.52 -3.84 -18.81
CA PHE A 27 31.84 -2.59 -19.14
C PHE A 27 32.05 -1.40 -18.19
N LEU A 28 33.14 -0.69 -18.51
CA LEU A 28 33.32 0.76 -18.36
C LEU A 28 32.26 1.55 -19.16
N PRO A 29 32.02 2.83 -18.82
CA PRO A 29 30.90 3.62 -19.33
C PRO A 29 31.24 4.35 -20.64
N LEU A 30 30.26 4.45 -21.55
CA LEU A 30 30.30 5.40 -22.67
C LEU A 30 29.22 6.48 -22.48
N LYS A 31 29.67 7.74 -22.61
CA LYS A 31 28.86 8.98 -22.58
C LYS A 31 28.10 9.18 -23.92
N PRO A 32 27.09 10.09 -23.95
CA PRO A 32 26.04 10.08 -24.97
C PRO A 32 26.32 11.00 -26.16
N THR A 33 25.78 10.66 -27.34
CA THR A 33 25.65 11.57 -28.50
C THR A 33 24.37 11.32 -29.33
N SER A 34 23.53 12.35 -29.37
CA SER A 34 22.84 12.98 -30.52
C SER A 34 22.31 12.19 -31.74
N THR A 35 20.99 12.36 -31.96
CA THR A 35 20.25 12.68 -33.22
C THR A 35 20.05 11.66 -34.38
N LYS A 36 18.75 11.56 -34.76
CA LYS A 36 18.10 11.40 -36.09
C LYS A 36 17.31 10.09 -36.39
N THR A 37 15.97 10.26 -36.38
CA THR A 37 14.93 9.86 -37.38
C THR A 37 14.87 8.48 -38.05
N SER A 38 13.65 7.92 -37.95
CA SER A 38 12.83 7.23 -38.99
C SER A 38 13.12 5.76 -39.36
N ALA A 39 12.15 4.86 -39.13
CA ALA A 39 11.12 4.45 -40.11
C ALA A 39 10.56 3.04 -39.82
N LEU A 40 9.23 2.92 -39.95
CA LEU A 40 8.42 1.70 -39.92
C LEU A 40 8.68 0.81 -41.15
N LEU A 41 8.58 -0.52 -41.00
CA LEU A 41 8.18 -1.40 -42.10
C LEU A 41 7.58 -2.71 -41.58
N MET A 42 6.29 -2.91 -41.89
CA MET A 42 5.60 -4.21 -41.86
C MET A 42 5.97 -5.03 -43.09
N VAL A 43 6.08 -6.35 -42.95
CA VAL A 43 6.13 -7.29 -44.08
C VAL A 43 4.95 -8.25 -43.99
N ALA A 44 4.09 -8.19 -45.01
CA ALA A 44 3.09 -9.20 -45.34
C ALA A 44 3.68 -10.16 -46.38
N GLY A 45 3.53 -11.47 -46.18
CA GLY A 45 3.96 -12.52 -47.11
C GLY A 45 2.77 -13.26 -47.72
N VAL A 46 2.54 -13.00 -49.01
CA VAL A 46 1.79 -13.81 -49.99
C VAL A 46 2.69 -15.03 -50.31
N GLY A 47 2.26 -16.30 -50.30
CA GLY A 47 1.27 -16.93 -51.17
C GLY A 47 1.98 -17.55 -52.40
N LEU A 48 2.13 -18.88 -52.43
CA LEU A 48 2.58 -19.61 -53.62
C LEU A 48 1.89 -21.00 -53.68
N SER A 49 1.09 -21.17 -54.72
CA SER A 49 0.38 -22.40 -55.09
C SER A 49 1.14 -23.16 -56.19
N LEU A 50 1.14 -24.50 -56.15
CA LEU A 50 1.37 -25.37 -57.31
C LEU A 50 0.42 -26.57 -57.22
N GLY A 51 -0.39 -26.79 -58.27
CA GLY A 51 -1.11 -28.05 -58.54
C GLY A 51 -0.21 -29.02 -59.33
N ILE A 52 -0.57 -30.21 -59.82
CA ILE A 52 -1.77 -31.09 -59.98
C ILE A 52 -1.16 -32.53 -60.25
N PRO A 53 -1.80 -33.61 -60.76
CA PRO A 53 -3.10 -34.29 -60.56
C PRO A 53 -3.04 -35.82 -60.24
N ASN A 54 -4.24 -36.37 -60.04
CA ASN A 54 -4.75 -37.70 -60.44
C ASN A 54 -4.54 -38.97 -59.58
N GLY A 55 -5.69 -39.50 -59.14
CA GLY A 55 -6.10 -40.88 -59.47
C GLY A 55 -6.33 -41.83 -58.30
N ALA A 56 -7.59 -42.07 -57.93
CA ALA A 56 -8.18 -43.41 -57.77
C ALA A 56 -9.57 -43.31 -57.11
N ILE A 57 -10.52 -44.00 -57.73
CA ILE A 57 -11.89 -44.24 -57.28
C ILE A 57 -11.88 -45.48 -56.38
N ALA A 58 -12.51 -45.42 -55.20
CA ALA A 58 -13.08 -46.59 -54.55
C ALA A 58 -14.25 -46.20 -53.62
N ASN A 59 -15.39 -46.83 -53.86
CA ASN A 59 -16.64 -46.73 -53.11
C ASN A 59 -16.49 -47.15 -51.64
N THR A 60 -17.22 -46.50 -50.72
CA THR A 60 -18.06 -47.15 -49.69
C THR A 60 -18.91 -46.13 -48.92
N SER A 61 -20.04 -46.62 -48.43
CA SER A 61 -21.29 -45.96 -47.98
C SER A 61 -21.21 -44.83 -46.94
N PRO A 62 -22.25 -43.96 -46.87
CA PRO A 62 -22.34 -42.93 -45.85
C PRO A 62 -22.94 -43.47 -44.55
N THR A 63 -22.87 -42.64 -43.50
CA THR A 63 -23.60 -42.70 -42.21
C THR A 63 -22.88 -43.35 -41.02
N LEU A 64 -22.38 -42.49 -40.13
CA LEU A 64 -22.73 -42.38 -38.69
C LEU A 64 -21.62 -41.60 -37.96
N GLN A 65 -21.45 -40.31 -38.22
CA GLN A 65 -20.50 -39.50 -37.43
C GLN A 65 -20.73 -37.97 -37.45
N SER A 66 -21.93 -37.48 -37.74
CA SER A 66 -22.18 -36.03 -37.85
C SER A 66 -23.00 -35.39 -36.73
N GLN A 67 -23.30 -36.08 -35.61
CA GLN A 67 -24.12 -35.49 -34.53
C GLN A 67 -23.40 -35.13 -33.23
N GLN A 68 -22.08 -35.17 -33.16
CA GLN A 68 -21.33 -34.73 -31.96
C GLN A 68 -20.49 -33.46 -32.13
N LYS A 69 -20.67 -32.71 -33.22
CA LYS A 69 -19.83 -31.53 -33.51
C LYS A 69 -20.60 -30.21 -33.62
N THR A 70 -21.63 -30.02 -32.79
CA THR A 70 -22.20 -28.67 -32.57
C THR A 70 -22.76 -28.52 -31.16
N LEU A 71 -21.93 -28.67 -30.14
CA LEU A 71 -22.17 -28.15 -28.79
C LEU A 71 -20.86 -27.64 -28.17
N LEU A 72 -19.98 -27.07 -28.99
CA LEU A 72 -19.04 -26.08 -28.49
C LEU A 72 -19.80 -24.77 -28.41
N ILE A 73 -20.58 -24.63 -27.34
CA ILE A 73 -20.91 -23.30 -26.82
C ILE A 73 -19.57 -22.58 -26.77
N SER A 74 -19.44 -21.51 -27.53
CA SER A 74 -18.41 -20.51 -27.32
C SER A 74 -18.60 -20.00 -25.90
N GLN A 75 -18.05 -20.72 -24.91
CA GLN A 75 -17.82 -20.18 -23.58
C GLN A 75 -16.77 -19.11 -23.80
N LYS A 76 -17.25 -17.90 -24.10
CA LYS A 76 -16.49 -16.68 -23.87
C LYS A 76 -15.93 -16.84 -22.46
N SER A 77 -14.61 -17.03 -22.37
CA SER A 77 -13.92 -17.17 -21.10
C SER A 77 -14.46 -16.08 -20.18
N ASN A 78 -15.12 -16.51 -19.10
CA ASN A 78 -15.82 -15.62 -18.17
C ASN A 78 -14.78 -14.98 -17.24
N ASN A 79 -13.69 -14.47 -17.83
CA ASN A 79 -12.60 -13.81 -17.12
C ASN A 79 -12.94 -12.33 -17.01
N VAL A 80 -13.02 -11.84 -15.78
CA VAL A 80 -13.16 -10.42 -15.48
C VAL A 80 -11.85 -9.89 -14.91
N GLN A 81 -11.43 -8.71 -15.38
CA GLN A 81 -10.26 -8.03 -14.82
C GLN A 81 -10.74 -6.99 -13.82
N LEU A 82 -10.13 -6.93 -12.64
CA LEU A 82 -10.37 -5.90 -11.64
C LEU A 82 -9.09 -5.11 -11.37
N ASN A 83 -9.17 -3.78 -11.45
CA ASN A 83 -8.05 -2.87 -11.26
C ASN A 83 -8.09 -2.29 -9.84
N LEU A 84 -7.15 -2.72 -8.99
CA LEU A 84 -6.97 -2.19 -7.64
C LEU A 84 -5.86 -1.14 -7.63
N VAL A 85 -6.19 0.07 -7.20
CA VAL A 85 -5.20 1.12 -6.91
C VAL A 85 -5.14 1.35 -5.42
N SER A 86 -3.97 1.19 -4.82
CA SER A 86 -3.82 1.28 -3.36
C SER A 86 -2.56 2.00 -2.92
N PHE A 87 -2.51 2.40 -1.65
CA PHE A 87 -1.31 3.00 -1.08
C PHE A 87 -0.23 1.97 -0.71
N SER A 88 1.03 2.41 -0.60
CA SER A 88 2.21 1.54 -0.65
C SER A 88 2.24 0.40 0.36
N VAL A 89 1.65 0.58 1.53
CA VAL A 89 1.85 -0.30 2.70
C VAL A 89 0.84 -1.45 2.75
N THR A 90 -0.23 -1.41 1.93
CA THR A 90 -1.24 -2.47 1.90
C THR A 90 -0.87 -3.65 1.01
N GLN A 91 0.17 -3.52 0.18
CA GLN A 91 0.55 -4.56 -0.79
C GLN A 91 0.73 -5.92 -0.10
N ALA A 92 1.40 -5.96 1.05
CA ALA A 92 1.67 -7.20 1.77
C ALA A 92 0.37 -7.91 2.24
N ALA A 93 -0.69 -7.16 2.55
CA ALA A 93 -2.00 -7.73 2.88
C ALA A 93 -2.72 -8.21 1.61
N TYR A 94 -2.79 -7.39 0.57
CA TYR A 94 -3.50 -7.72 -0.67
C TYR A 94 -2.89 -8.92 -1.40
N GLU A 95 -1.58 -9.16 -1.31
CA GLU A 95 -0.93 -10.37 -1.81
C GLU A 95 -1.49 -11.66 -1.19
N LYS A 96 -2.09 -11.59 0.01
CA LYS A 96 -2.75 -12.72 0.69
C LYS A 96 -4.27 -12.71 0.53
N ILE A 97 -4.89 -11.53 0.53
CA ILE A 97 -6.34 -11.36 0.44
C ILE A 97 -6.86 -11.67 -0.97
N ILE A 98 -6.18 -11.18 -2.01
CA ILE A 98 -6.67 -11.31 -3.40
C ILE A 98 -6.86 -12.79 -3.80
N PRO A 99 -5.91 -13.72 -3.56
CA PRO A 99 -6.13 -15.13 -3.85
C PRO A 99 -7.33 -15.76 -3.12
N GLN A 100 -7.59 -15.35 -1.87
CA GLN A 100 -8.74 -15.82 -1.10
C GLN A 100 -10.06 -15.36 -1.73
N PHE A 101 -10.14 -14.07 -2.10
CA PHE A 101 -11.30 -13.54 -2.81
C PHE A 101 -11.53 -14.23 -4.15
N VAL A 102 -10.49 -14.38 -4.97
CA VAL A 102 -10.58 -15.03 -6.29
C VAL A 102 -11.12 -16.47 -6.16
N ALA A 103 -10.60 -17.23 -5.19
CA ALA A 103 -11.07 -18.59 -4.92
C ALA A 103 -12.54 -18.63 -4.47
N LYS A 104 -12.93 -17.70 -3.58
CA LYS A 104 -14.33 -17.57 -3.12
C LYS A 104 -15.26 -17.22 -4.28
N TRP A 105 -14.90 -16.22 -5.08
CA TRP A 105 -15.70 -15.76 -6.22
C TRP A 105 -15.85 -16.85 -7.27
N LYS A 106 -14.78 -17.57 -7.61
CA LYS A 106 -14.85 -18.69 -8.56
C LYS A 106 -15.80 -19.79 -8.08
N ARG A 107 -15.76 -20.12 -6.79
CA ARG A 107 -16.65 -21.13 -6.19
C ARG A 107 -18.13 -20.71 -6.22
N GLU A 108 -18.41 -19.43 -6.00
CA GLU A 108 -19.79 -18.92 -5.87
C GLU A 108 -20.42 -18.49 -7.18
N LYS A 109 -19.63 -17.96 -8.10
CA LYS A 109 -20.09 -17.33 -9.35
C LYS A 109 -19.61 -18.04 -10.60
N GLY A 110 -18.69 -19.01 -10.49
CA GLY A 110 -18.09 -19.72 -11.63
C GLY A 110 -17.20 -18.85 -12.52
N GLN A 111 -17.00 -17.58 -12.16
CA GLN A 111 -16.27 -16.56 -12.94
C GLN A 111 -14.81 -16.49 -12.48
N ASP A 112 -13.87 -16.37 -13.42
CA ASP A 112 -12.45 -16.16 -13.10
C ASP A 112 -12.17 -14.66 -12.97
N VAL A 113 -11.41 -14.26 -11.96
CA VAL A 113 -11.05 -12.85 -11.70
C VAL A 113 -9.54 -12.67 -11.76
N VAL A 114 -9.08 -11.67 -12.51
CA VAL A 114 -7.66 -11.31 -12.60
C VAL A 114 -7.47 -9.89 -12.07
N PHE A 115 -6.55 -9.70 -11.13
CA PHE A 115 -6.27 -8.39 -10.56
C PHE A 115 -5.11 -7.70 -11.28
N LYS A 116 -5.30 -6.45 -11.70
CA LYS A 116 -4.20 -5.50 -11.95
C LYS A 116 -4.06 -4.59 -10.74
N GLN A 117 -2.83 -4.40 -10.27
CA GLN A 117 -2.56 -3.73 -9.01
C GLN A 117 -1.57 -2.58 -9.20
N SER A 118 -1.81 -1.45 -8.55
CA SER A 118 -0.87 -0.32 -8.48
C SER A 118 -0.72 0.11 -7.03
N TYR A 119 0.53 0.23 -6.56
CA TYR A 119 0.87 0.63 -5.19
C TYR A 119 1.80 1.84 -5.19
N GLY A 120 1.53 2.84 -4.34
CA GLY A 120 2.39 4.02 -4.24
C GLY A 120 1.99 4.98 -3.13
N ALA A 121 2.54 6.19 -3.14
CA ALA A 121 2.10 7.23 -2.22
C ALA A 121 0.62 7.59 -2.49
N SER A 122 -0.21 7.62 -1.45
CA SER A 122 -1.67 7.72 -1.58
C SER A 122 -2.15 8.91 -2.42
N GLY A 123 -1.63 10.11 -2.17
CA GLY A 123 -1.98 11.29 -2.96
C GLY A 123 -1.54 11.17 -4.43
N SER A 124 -0.39 10.55 -4.70
CA SER A 124 0.07 10.28 -6.06
C SER A 124 -0.80 9.25 -6.79
N GLN A 125 -1.27 8.22 -6.08
CA GLN A 125 -2.20 7.23 -6.63
C GLN A 125 -3.57 7.85 -6.94
N ALA A 126 -4.10 8.70 -6.05
CA ALA A 126 -5.31 9.45 -6.32
C ALA A 126 -5.17 10.34 -7.58
N GLN A 127 -4.05 11.06 -7.70
CA GLN A 127 -3.77 11.86 -8.89
C GLN A 127 -3.63 11.00 -10.16
N ALA A 128 -3.02 9.81 -10.07
CA ALA A 128 -2.93 8.88 -11.20
C ALA A 128 -4.32 8.45 -11.67
N VAL A 129 -5.24 8.14 -10.75
CA VAL A 129 -6.63 7.79 -11.08
C VAL A 129 -7.35 8.97 -11.76
N ILE A 130 -7.22 10.17 -11.21
CA ILE A 130 -7.75 11.41 -11.83
C ILE A 130 -7.20 11.61 -13.24
N ASN A 131 -5.94 11.27 -13.48
CA ASN A 131 -5.26 11.42 -14.76
C ASN A 131 -5.44 10.23 -15.72
N GLY A 132 -6.33 9.27 -15.40
CA GLY A 132 -6.73 8.20 -16.32
C GLY A 132 -6.22 6.80 -15.99
N LEU A 133 -5.61 6.58 -14.81
CA LEU A 133 -5.40 5.20 -14.32
C LEU A 133 -6.76 4.61 -13.92
N GLU A 134 -7.27 3.67 -14.71
CA GLU A 134 -8.64 3.18 -14.62
C GLU A 134 -8.85 2.19 -13.45
N ALA A 135 -8.74 2.66 -12.21
CA ALA A 135 -9.05 1.87 -11.02
C ALA A 135 -10.53 1.51 -10.97
N ASP A 136 -10.86 0.26 -10.66
CA ASP A 136 -12.22 -0.17 -10.31
C ASP A 136 -12.48 0.02 -8.81
N VAL A 137 -11.46 -0.27 -8.00
CA VAL A 137 -11.48 -0.12 -6.55
C VAL A 137 -10.25 0.65 -6.11
N VAL A 138 -10.44 1.62 -5.21
CA VAL A 138 -9.34 2.35 -4.57
C VAL A 138 -9.28 2.03 -3.09
N GLY A 139 -8.11 1.64 -2.59
CA GLY A 139 -7.82 1.51 -1.16
C GLY A 139 -6.78 2.55 -0.76
N LEU A 140 -7.17 3.67 -0.17
CA LEU A 140 -6.25 4.80 0.02
C LEU A 140 -5.88 5.00 1.48
N SER A 141 -4.86 5.83 1.71
CA SER A 141 -4.33 6.08 3.06
C SER A 141 -5.30 6.89 3.92
N LEU A 142 -6.16 7.71 3.31
CA LEU A 142 -7.03 8.66 4.00
C LEU A 142 -8.20 9.10 3.13
N ALA A 143 -9.34 9.41 3.76
CA ALA A 143 -10.59 9.76 3.08
C ALA A 143 -10.50 10.99 2.18
N LEU A 144 -9.63 11.95 2.51
CA LEU A 144 -9.40 13.12 1.67
C LEU A 144 -8.85 12.75 0.28
N ASP A 145 -8.05 11.69 0.12
CA ASP A 145 -7.56 11.29 -1.19
C ASP A 145 -8.69 10.66 -2.03
N VAL A 146 -9.58 9.88 -1.42
CA VAL A 146 -10.81 9.40 -2.09
C VAL A 146 -11.70 10.58 -2.47
N LYS A 147 -11.84 11.57 -1.58
CA LYS A 147 -12.60 12.79 -1.86
C LYS A 147 -12.04 13.55 -3.08
N THR A 148 -10.73 13.61 -3.28
CA THR A 148 -10.18 14.27 -4.49
C THR A 148 -10.58 13.57 -5.78
N ILE A 149 -10.72 12.24 -5.76
CA ILE A 149 -11.21 11.45 -6.89
C ILE A 149 -12.72 11.70 -7.11
N GLN A 150 -13.48 11.79 -6.01
CA GLN A 150 -14.90 12.17 -6.04
C GLN A 150 -15.09 13.58 -6.62
N ASP A 151 -14.30 14.56 -6.18
CA ASP A 151 -14.35 15.94 -6.66
C ASP A 151 -13.99 16.05 -8.17
N ALA A 152 -13.24 15.08 -8.70
CA ALA A 152 -12.96 14.94 -10.13
C ALA A 152 -14.09 14.23 -10.92
N GLY A 153 -15.17 13.82 -10.24
CA GLY A 153 -16.36 13.20 -10.85
C GLY A 153 -16.17 11.74 -11.26
N LEU A 154 -15.22 11.02 -10.64
CA LEU A 154 -15.00 9.59 -10.90
C LEU A 154 -15.72 8.67 -9.89
N ILE A 155 -15.94 9.18 -8.68
CA ILE A 155 -16.66 8.53 -7.58
C ILE A 155 -17.89 9.38 -7.24
N GLU A 156 -19.03 8.74 -6.99
CA GLU A 156 -20.27 9.39 -6.60
C GLU A 156 -20.23 9.86 -5.13
N ALA A 157 -21.10 10.83 -4.79
CA ALA A 157 -21.19 11.29 -3.42
C ALA A 157 -21.83 10.22 -2.53
N GLY A 158 -21.31 10.04 -1.31
CA GLY A 158 -21.81 9.04 -0.36
C GLY A 158 -21.03 7.74 -0.31
N TRP A 159 -19.90 7.64 -1.01
CA TRP A 159 -18.98 6.49 -0.97
C TRP A 159 -18.58 6.09 0.46
N ASP A 160 -18.56 7.03 1.40
CA ASP A 160 -18.23 6.82 2.81
C ASP A 160 -19.35 6.14 3.60
N ARG A 161 -20.46 5.78 2.93
CA ARG A 161 -21.61 5.08 3.54
C ARG A 161 -21.96 3.78 2.82
N GLU A 162 -21.29 3.48 1.71
CA GLU A 162 -21.52 2.27 0.93
C GLU A 162 -21.01 1.01 1.62
N LEU A 163 -19.95 1.14 2.43
CA LEU A 163 -19.32 0.04 3.13
C LEU A 163 -19.31 0.25 4.65
N PRO A 164 -19.15 -0.82 5.45
CA PRO A 164 -19.16 -0.72 6.90
C PRO A 164 -18.14 0.29 7.45
N ASN A 165 -18.39 0.78 8.67
CA ASN A 165 -17.47 1.65 9.41
C ASN A 165 -17.06 2.94 8.69
N GLY A 166 -17.94 3.53 7.88
CA GLY A 166 -17.61 4.73 7.13
C GLY A 166 -16.69 4.44 5.93
N SER A 167 -16.82 3.24 5.36
CA SER A 167 -15.91 2.68 4.36
C SER A 167 -14.45 2.57 4.81
N ILE A 168 -14.20 2.52 6.12
CA ILE A 168 -12.87 2.35 6.72
C ILE A 168 -12.58 0.87 6.91
N VAL A 169 -11.67 0.34 6.10
CA VAL A 169 -11.35 -1.10 6.04
C VAL A 169 -10.26 -1.52 7.02
N THR A 170 -9.36 -0.62 7.38
CA THR A 170 -8.31 -0.86 8.37
C THR A 170 -8.03 0.38 9.20
N ARG A 171 -7.47 0.16 10.38
CA ARG A 171 -6.94 1.22 11.23
C ARG A 171 -5.46 1.03 11.52
N SER A 172 -4.83 2.12 11.92
CA SER A 172 -3.47 2.15 12.44
C SER A 172 -3.33 3.35 13.39
N VAL A 173 -2.15 3.52 13.96
CA VAL A 173 -1.74 4.70 14.71
C VAL A 173 -0.33 5.10 14.30
N VAL A 174 0.12 6.28 14.71
CA VAL A 174 1.50 6.71 14.43
C VAL A 174 2.44 6.09 15.47
N ALA A 175 3.49 5.43 14.98
CA ALA A 175 4.55 4.83 15.77
C ALA A 175 5.87 5.60 15.66
N LEU A 176 6.65 5.58 16.73
CA LEU A 176 8.03 6.04 16.78
C LEU A 176 8.97 4.84 16.78
N GLU A 177 9.82 4.74 15.77
CA GLU A 177 10.82 3.69 15.67
C GLU A 177 12.22 4.30 15.81
N THR A 178 13.01 3.80 16.75
CA THR A 178 14.34 4.34 17.06
C THR A 178 15.45 3.40 16.63
N ARG A 179 16.70 3.86 16.70
CA ARG A 179 17.86 2.97 16.61
C ARG A 179 17.85 1.91 17.74
N PRO A 180 18.50 0.75 17.53
CA PRO A 180 18.65 -0.27 18.56
C PRO A 180 19.17 0.31 19.88
N GLY A 181 18.52 -0.04 20.99
CA GLY A 181 18.85 0.48 22.33
C GLY A 181 18.32 1.89 22.64
N ASN A 182 17.64 2.56 21.69
CA ASN A 182 17.11 3.92 21.84
C ASN A 182 18.14 4.91 22.45
N PRO A 183 19.28 5.14 21.79
CA PRO A 183 20.42 5.90 22.36
C PRO A 183 20.10 7.36 22.69
N LYS A 184 19.00 7.89 22.15
CA LYS A 184 18.52 9.26 22.40
C LYS A 184 17.37 9.32 23.41
N ASN A 185 16.98 8.18 23.98
CA ASN A 185 15.88 8.03 24.93
C ASN A 185 14.57 8.71 24.46
N ILE A 186 14.19 8.47 23.21
CA ILE A 186 12.99 9.04 22.58
C ILE A 186 11.79 8.16 22.96
N GLN A 187 10.80 8.74 23.64
CA GLN A 187 9.61 8.01 24.12
C GLN A 187 8.30 8.73 23.83
N THR A 188 8.35 10.04 23.57
CA THR A 188 7.17 10.90 23.47
C THR A 188 7.27 11.83 22.27
N TRP A 189 6.13 12.40 21.88
CA TRP A 189 6.09 13.45 20.87
C TRP A 189 7.00 14.64 21.22
N ALA A 190 7.07 15.03 22.50
CA ALA A 190 7.88 16.15 22.95
C ALA A 190 9.39 15.94 22.67
N ASP A 191 9.86 14.70 22.69
CA ASP A 191 11.27 14.37 22.45
C ASP A 191 11.71 14.73 21.01
N LEU A 192 10.79 14.69 20.04
CA LEU A 192 11.09 14.94 18.63
C LEU A 192 11.56 16.37 18.35
N ALA A 193 11.21 17.33 19.22
CA ALA A 193 11.58 18.73 19.10
C ALA A 193 12.92 19.05 19.81
N LYS A 194 13.50 18.11 20.56
CA LYS A 194 14.75 18.34 21.29
C LYS A 194 15.91 18.65 20.33
N PRO A 195 16.86 19.51 20.72
CA PRO A 195 18.07 19.77 19.94
C PRO A 195 18.86 18.49 19.67
N GLY A 196 19.39 18.35 18.47
CA GLY A 196 20.24 17.22 18.08
C GLY A 196 19.51 15.92 17.79
N ILE A 197 18.17 15.90 17.80
CA ILE A 197 17.35 14.79 17.30
C ILE A 197 17.15 14.97 15.80
N LYS A 198 17.39 13.91 15.02
CA LYS A 198 17.11 13.85 13.59
C LYS A 198 15.90 12.97 13.33
N VAL A 199 14.85 13.56 12.76
CA VAL A 199 13.56 12.92 12.52
C VAL A 199 13.43 12.56 11.05
N ILE A 200 13.04 11.31 10.75
CA ILE A 200 12.59 10.89 9.42
C ILE A 200 11.07 10.82 9.41
N THR A 201 10.45 11.59 8.52
CA THR A 201 9.01 11.54 8.25
C THR A 201 8.79 11.88 6.77
N PRO A 202 7.83 11.24 6.08
CA PRO A 202 7.61 11.52 4.67
C PRO A 202 6.92 12.87 4.43
N HIS A 203 6.96 13.31 3.17
CA HIS A 203 6.45 14.60 2.73
C HIS A 203 4.90 14.66 2.69
N PRO A 204 4.23 15.59 3.40
CA PRO A 204 2.76 15.67 3.46
C PRO A 204 2.04 15.99 2.14
N LYS A 205 2.73 16.60 1.17
CA LYS A 205 2.13 16.88 -0.16
C LYS A 205 2.03 15.66 -1.07
N THR A 206 2.79 14.59 -0.82
CA THR A 206 2.79 13.38 -1.65
C THR A 206 2.32 12.15 -0.88
N SER A 207 2.68 12.05 0.40
CA SER A 207 2.43 10.89 1.25
C SER A 207 1.26 11.11 2.20
N GLY A 208 0.31 10.16 2.21
CA GLY A 208 -0.75 10.14 3.22
C GLY A 208 -0.20 10.05 4.65
N LEU A 209 0.87 9.28 4.86
CA LEU A 209 1.56 9.21 6.15
C LEU A 209 2.13 10.56 6.56
N GLY A 210 2.63 11.34 5.58
CA GLY A 210 3.14 12.68 5.87
C GLY A 210 2.05 13.57 6.45
N ARG A 211 0.81 13.47 5.92
CA ARG A 211 -0.35 14.18 6.46
C ARG A 211 -0.73 13.64 7.84
N TRP A 212 -0.83 12.31 8.02
CA TRP A 212 -1.13 11.70 9.32
C TRP A 212 -0.12 12.10 10.41
N ASN A 213 1.18 12.06 10.10
CA ASN A 213 2.24 12.48 11.00
C ASN A 213 2.10 13.97 11.36
N PHE A 214 1.90 14.84 10.36
CA PHE A 214 1.70 16.27 10.59
C PHE A 214 0.51 16.53 11.53
N LEU A 215 -0.63 15.89 11.27
CA LEU A 215 -1.85 16.04 12.07
C LEU A 215 -1.67 15.48 13.48
N THR A 216 -0.89 14.41 13.64
CA THR A 216 -0.56 13.84 14.95
C THR A 216 0.28 14.82 15.77
N LEU A 217 1.32 15.39 15.17
CA LEU A 217 2.18 16.39 15.81
C LEU A 217 1.40 17.68 16.14
N TRP A 218 0.47 18.11 15.29
CA TRP A 218 -0.37 19.26 15.58
C TRP A 218 -1.39 18.96 16.70
N GLY A 219 -2.03 17.80 16.62
CA GLY A 219 -3.06 17.35 17.54
C GLY A 219 -2.51 17.09 18.94
N THR A 220 -1.29 16.58 19.08
CA THR A 220 -0.69 16.31 20.40
C THR A 220 -0.58 17.56 21.28
N VAL A 221 -0.49 18.75 20.67
CA VAL A 221 -0.51 20.05 21.38
C VAL A 221 -1.93 20.57 21.57
N THR A 222 -2.73 20.58 20.51
CA THR A 222 -4.08 21.19 20.56
C THR A 222 -5.08 20.38 21.37
N GLN A 223 -4.99 19.05 21.34
CA GLN A 223 -5.90 18.16 22.06
C GLN A 223 -5.71 18.20 23.58
N ILE A 224 -4.59 18.75 24.08
CA ILE A 224 -4.36 18.98 25.52
C ILE A 224 -4.59 20.44 25.93
N GLY A 225 -5.26 21.24 25.08
CA GLY A 225 -5.57 22.65 25.36
C GLY A 225 -4.48 23.65 24.96
N GLY A 226 -3.45 23.21 24.24
CA GLY A 226 -2.44 24.11 23.67
C GLY A 226 -3.01 24.97 22.54
N SER A 227 -2.52 26.21 22.42
CA SER A 227 -2.93 27.11 21.34
C SER A 227 -2.38 26.68 19.98
N GLU A 228 -3.01 27.14 18.90
CA GLU A 228 -2.53 26.91 17.55
C GLU A 228 -1.11 27.46 17.30
N ASN A 229 -0.75 28.57 17.97
CA ASN A 229 0.60 29.12 17.89
C ASN A 229 1.63 28.17 18.52
N LYS A 230 1.34 27.61 19.70
CA LYS A 230 2.20 26.59 20.33
C LYS A 230 2.33 25.34 19.46
N ALA A 231 1.23 24.91 18.83
CA ALA A 231 1.27 23.78 17.91
C ALA A 231 2.15 24.08 16.69
N ARG A 232 2.04 25.29 16.12
CA ARG A 232 2.90 25.73 15.01
C ARG A 232 4.36 25.80 15.40
N GLU A 233 4.70 26.31 16.58
CA GLU A 233 6.07 26.38 17.10
C GLU A 233 6.66 24.98 17.27
N TYR A 234 5.93 24.08 17.93
CA TYR A 234 6.32 22.69 18.14
C TYR A 234 6.54 21.96 16.81
N VAL A 235 5.55 22.00 15.91
CA VAL A 235 5.65 21.34 14.59
C VAL A 235 6.79 21.93 13.78
N SER A 236 6.98 23.26 13.79
CA SER A 236 8.14 23.90 13.16
C SER A 236 9.46 23.34 13.67
N GLN A 237 9.58 23.16 14.98
CA GLN A 237 10.80 22.61 15.59
C GLN A 237 11.04 21.14 15.18
N VAL A 238 10.00 20.31 15.15
CA VAL A 238 10.12 18.92 14.66
C VAL A 238 10.53 18.87 13.19
N TYR A 239 9.97 19.74 12.35
CA TYR A 239 10.35 19.79 10.94
C TYR A 239 11.76 20.36 10.72
N LYS A 240 12.25 21.29 11.56
CA LYS A 240 13.67 21.71 11.55
C LYS A 240 14.60 20.52 11.82
N ASN A 241 14.19 19.61 12.71
CA ASN A 241 14.85 18.35 12.98
C ASN A 241 14.68 17.30 11.85
N SER A 242 13.93 17.60 10.78
CA SER A 242 13.67 16.70 9.64
C SER A 242 14.13 17.33 8.31
N PRO A 243 15.44 17.23 7.98
CA PRO A 243 16.00 17.88 6.79
C PRO A 243 15.62 17.20 5.47
N ILE A 244 15.24 15.91 5.52
CA ILE A 244 14.85 15.12 4.34
C ILE A 244 13.44 14.60 4.56
N LEU A 245 12.60 14.77 3.55
CA LEU A 245 11.20 14.32 3.55
C LEU A 245 11.00 13.33 2.40
N PRO A 246 11.13 12.00 2.66
CA PRO A 246 10.89 10.95 1.67
C PRO A 246 9.48 11.04 1.06
N LYS A 247 9.27 10.54 -0.17
CA LYS A 247 7.99 10.74 -0.88
C LYS A 247 6.88 9.81 -0.38
N SER A 248 7.23 8.72 0.30
CA SER A 248 6.29 7.70 0.80
C SER A 248 6.74 7.10 2.15
N ALA A 249 5.86 6.32 2.80
CA ALA A 249 6.16 5.60 4.02
C ALA A 249 7.30 4.59 3.86
N ARG A 250 7.26 3.77 2.80
CA ARG A 250 8.31 2.79 2.51
C ARG A 250 9.66 3.46 2.22
N GLU A 251 9.67 4.55 1.46
CA GLU A 251 10.91 5.32 1.23
C GLU A 251 11.46 5.93 2.53
N ALA A 252 10.59 6.27 3.49
CA ALA A 252 11.01 6.71 4.81
C ALA A 252 11.66 5.58 5.61
N THR A 253 11.09 4.37 5.59
CA THR A 253 11.70 3.16 6.16
C THR A 253 13.08 2.89 5.54
N GLU A 254 13.20 2.93 4.21
CA GLU A 254 14.48 2.72 3.53
C GLU A 254 15.51 3.80 3.87
N THR A 255 15.09 5.06 3.96
CA THR A 255 15.97 6.16 4.36
C THR A 255 16.48 5.98 5.79
N PHE A 256 15.62 5.51 6.69
CA PHE A 256 16.01 5.28 8.07
C PHE A 256 16.93 4.06 8.21
N PHE A 257 16.53 2.88 7.71
CA PHE A 257 17.25 1.64 7.93
C PHE A 257 18.38 1.37 6.93
N LYS A 258 18.09 1.45 5.63
CA LYS A 258 19.08 1.12 4.59
C LYS A 258 20.12 2.23 4.43
N LYS A 259 19.71 3.50 4.47
CA LYS A 259 20.63 4.64 4.34
C LYS A 259 21.21 5.13 5.67
N GLY A 260 20.79 4.56 6.80
CA GLY A 260 21.32 4.90 8.13
C GLY A 260 21.06 6.34 8.57
N GLN A 261 20.01 7.01 8.05
CA GLN A 261 19.75 8.42 8.34
C GLN A 261 18.72 8.60 9.46
N GLY A 262 18.93 9.59 10.34
CA GLY A 262 18.00 9.92 11.43
C GLY A 262 18.18 9.08 12.70
N ASP A 263 17.65 9.60 13.81
CA ASP A 263 17.62 8.98 15.14
C ASP A 263 16.28 8.30 15.42
N VAL A 264 15.20 8.84 14.85
CA VAL A 264 13.83 8.33 14.96
C VAL A 264 13.09 8.43 13.63
N LEU A 265 12.33 7.39 13.31
CA LEU A 265 11.39 7.32 12.20
C LEU A 265 9.96 7.44 12.75
N ILE A 266 9.16 8.32 12.13
CA ILE A 266 7.73 8.43 12.39
C ILE A 266 6.99 7.69 11.27
N ASN A 267 6.34 6.58 11.60
CA ASN A 267 5.70 5.70 10.61
C ASN A 267 4.35 5.17 11.08
N TYR A 268 3.62 4.47 10.20
CA TYR A 268 2.47 3.69 10.62
C TYR A 268 2.91 2.54 11.54
N GLU A 269 2.12 2.23 12.56
CA GLU A 269 2.36 1.05 13.41
C GLU A 269 2.44 -0.25 12.59
N ASN A 270 1.54 -0.43 11.61
CA ASN A 270 1.56 -1.61 10.73
C ASN A 270 2.86 -1.73 9.93
N GLU A 271 3.44 -0.63 9.44
CA GLU A 271 4.72 -0.67 8.73
C GLU A 271 5.88 -1.02 9.65
N VAL A 272 5.86 -0.54 10.89
CA VAL A 272 6.88 -0.89 11.88
C VAL A 272 6.81 -2.37 12.24
N ILE A 273 5.60 -2.90 12.44
CA ILE A 273 5.38 -4.33 12.68
C ILE A 273 5.85 -5.17 11.49
N TRP A 274 5.45 -4.80 10.26
CA TRP A 274 5.85 -5.52 9.05
C TRP A 274 7.36 -5.44 8.79
N ALA A 275 7.99 -4.28 9.00
CA ALA A 275 9.42 -4.11 8.85
C ALA A 275 10.17 -5.00 9.84
N LYS A 276 9.73 -5.08 11.10
CA LYS A 276 10.27 -6.02 12.08
C LYS A 276 10.13 -7.48 11.65
N GLN A 277 8.95 -7.89 11.17
CA GLN A 277 8.69 -9.26 10.70
C GLN A 277 9.58 -9.66 9.51
N THR A 278 9.92 -8.71 8.64
CA THR A 278 10.73 -8.94 7.44
C THR A 278 12.22 -8.66 7.63
N GLY A 279 12.66 -8.36 8.86
CA GLY A 279 14.06 -8.05 9.16
C GLY A 279 14.54 -6.69 8.62
N GLN A 280 13.61 -5.83 8.21
CA GLN A 280 13.87 -4.49 7.68
C GLN A 280 13.72 -3.37 8.72
N GLY A 281 13.26 -3.72 9.94
CA GLY A 281 12.96 -2.78 11.03
C GLY A 281 13.70 -3.10 12.32
N ALA A 282 13.52 -2.23 13.32
CA ALA A 282 14.04 -2.42 14.66
C ALA A 282 13.23 -3.48 15.43
N SER A 283 13.82 -4.00 16.52
CA SER A 283 13.14 -4.97 17.38
C SER A 283 12.02 -4.34 18.24
N SER A 284 12.06 -3.03 18.46
CA SER A 284 11.14 -2.28 19.34
C SER A 284 10.72 -0.95 18.75
N TYR A 285 9.48 -0.56 19.06
CA TYR A 285 8.92 0.75 18.73
C TYR A 285 8.11 1.29 19.90
N VAL A 286 7.81 2.59 19.87
CA VAL A 286 7.03 3.28 20.89
C VAL A 286 5.73 3.79 20.27
N ILE A 287 4.61 3.53 20.96
CA ILE A 287 3.32 4.16 20.67
C ILE A 287 3.07 5.20 21.76
N PRO A 288 3.16 6.50 21.45
CA PRO A 288 2.83 7.54 22.42
C PRO A 288 1.36 7.46 22.87
N LYS A 289 1.13 7.81 24.14
CA LYS A 289 -0.17 7.67 24.83
C LYS A 289 -1.33 8.46 24.20
N LEU A 290 -1.05 9.69 23.77
CA LEU A 290 -1.95 10.51 22.97
C LEU A 290 -1.59 10.33 21.51
N ASN A 291 -2.53 9.86 20.69
CA ASN A 291 -2.26 9.56 19.29
C ASN A 291 -3.48 9.85 18.40
N LEU A 292 -3.28 9.79 17.09
CA LEU A 292 -4.31 9.99 16.08
C LEU A 292 -4.73 8.64 15.48
N SER A 293 -6.04 8.44 15.31
CA SER A 293 -6.57 7.31 14.53
C SER A 293 -6.20 7.52 13.07
N ILE A 294 -5.51 6.55 12.48
CA ILE A 294 -5.27 6.48 11.06
C ILE A 294 -6.33 5.55 10.48
N ASP A 295 -7.30 6.14 9.79
CA ASP A 295 -8.43 5.43 9.21
C ASP A 295 -8.21 5.29 7.69
N ASN A 296 -8.03 4.07 7.21
CA ASN A 296 -7.76 3.81 5.79
C ASN A 296 -9.05 3.43 5.05
N PRO A 297 -9.53 4.26 4.10
CA PRO A 297 -10.74 3.99 3.36
C PRO A 297 -10.54 3.03 2.17
N VAL A 298 -11.64 2.40 1.78
CA VAL A 298 -11.82 1.77 0.46
C VAL A 298 -13.05 2.36 -0.22
N ALA A 299 -13.03 2.50 -1.55
CA ALA A 299 -14.17 2.98 -2.32
C ALA A 299 -14.19 2.35 -3.72
N ILE A 300 -15.40 2.25 -4.27
CA ILE A 300 -15.63 1.88 -5.67
C ILE A 300 -15.45 3.12 -6.55
N VAL A 301 -14.87 2.97 -7.74
CA VAL A 301 -14.76 4.06 -8.72
C VAL A 301 -15.87 3.92 -9.75
N ASP A 302 -17.01 4.55 -9.46
CA ASP A 302 -18.27 4.37 -10.19
C ASP A 302 -18.13 4.48 -11.70
N LYS A 303 -17.46 5.53 -12.16
CA LYS A 303 -17.28 5.77 -13.60
C LYS A 303 -16.55 4.62 -14.29
N ASN A 304 -15.56 4.03 -13.61
CA ASN A 304 -14.72 2.98 -14.18
C ASN A 304 -15.41 1.63 -14.10
N VAL A 305 -16.05 1.28 -12.98
CA VAL A 305 -16.78 0.01 -12.89
C VAL A 305 -17.97 -0.06 -13.84
N ASN A 306 -18.64 1.09 -14.08
CA ASN A 306 -19.69 1.21 -15.08
C ASN A 306 -19.13 1.06 -16.50
N LYS A 307 -17.96 1.66 -16.77
CA LYS A 307 -17.28 1.54 -18.07
C LYS A 307 -16.80 0.11 -18.36
N HIS A 308 -16.25 -0.57 -17.35
CA HIS A 308 -15.67 -1.90 -17.51
C HIS A 308 -16.70 -3.03 -17.37
N GLY A 309 -17.88 -2.74 -16.82
CA GLY A 309 -18.88 -3.76 -16.48
C GLY A 309 -18.44 -4.65 -15.32
N THR A 310 -17.70 -4.09 -14.35
CA THR A 310 -17.04 -4.81 -13.24
C THR A 310 -17.70 -4.54 -11.88
N ARG A 311 -18.81 -3.79 -11.83
CA ARG A 311 -19.44 -3.33 -10.58
C ARG A 311 -19.70 -4.45 -9.57
N GLU A 312 -20.33 -5.54 -10.01
CA GLU A 312 -20.69 -6.64 -9.11
C GLU A 312 -19.46 -7.27 -8.43
N VAL A 313 -18.39 -7.55 -9.19
CA VAL A 313 -17.16 -8.14 -8.64
C VAL A 313 -16.35 -7.12 -7.82
N ALA A 314 -16.42 -5.82 -8.18
CA ALA A 314 -15.76 -4.75 -7.45
C ALA A 314 -16.38 -4.53 -6.07
N GLU A 315 -17.72 -4.44 -6.01
CA GLU A 315 -18.49 -4.32 -4.77
C GLU A 315 -18.26 -5.55 -3.88
N ALA A 316 -18.35 -6.76 -4.45
CA ALA A 316 -18.08 -7.99 -3.71
C ALA A 316 -16.65 -8.06 -3.17
N PHE A 317 -15.65 -7.58 -3.92
CA PHE A 317 -14.28 -7.49 -3.43
C PHE A 317 -14.17 -6.50 -2.28
N ALA A 318 -14.75 -5.30 -2.42
CA ALA A 318 -14.70 -4.28 -1.38
C ALA A 318 -15.38 -4.74 -0.09
N GLU A 319 -16.53 -5.40 -0.18
CA GLU A 319 -17.22 -6.03 0.96
C GLU A 319 -16.38 -7.16 1.57
N PHE A 320 -15.74 -8.00 0.74
CA PHE A 320 -14.90 -9.10 1.22
C PHE A 320 -13.79 -8.61 2.15
N LEU A 321 -13.25 -7.40 1.93
CA LEU A 321 -12.21 -6.84 2.78
C LEU A 321 -12.64 -6.65 4.25
N PHE A 322 -13.93 -6.56 4.53
CA PHE A 322 -14.48 -6.43 5.88
C PHE A 322 -14.75 -7.77 6.56
N THR A 323 -14.63 -8.88 5.84
CA THR A 323 -14.84 -10.22 6.42
C THR A 323 -13.73 -10.56 7.43
N PRO A 324 -14.01 -11.42 8.43
CA PRO A 324 -12.99 -11.89 9.36
C PRO A 324 -11.79 -12.55 8.68
N GLU A 325 -11.97 -13.17 7.52
CA GLU A 325 -10.88 -13.79 6.75
C GLU A 325 -9.89 -12.73 6.25
N ALA A 326 -10.37 -11.71 5.52
CA ALA A 326 -9.53 -10.62 5.03
C ALA A 326 -8.92 -9.79 6.17
N GLN A 327 -9.69 -9.53 7.23
CA GLN A 327 -9.24 -8.77 8.40
C GLN A 327 -8.09 -9.47 9.15
N ARG A 328 -8.06 -10.82 9.16
CA ARG A 328 -6.89 -11.56 9.69
C ARG A 328 -5.65 -11.36 8.84
N GLU A 329 -5.75 -11.31 7.51
CA GLU A 329 -4.59 -11.03 6.65
C GLU A 329 -4.06 -9.61 6.83
N PHE A 330 -4.95 -8.61 6.98
CA PHE A 330 -4.53 -7.26 7.37
C PHE A 330 -3.80 -7.24 8.71
N THR A 331 -4.32 -8.00 9.70
CA THR A 331 -3.73 -8.04 11.04
C THR A 331 -2.36 -8.72 11.06
N LYS A 332 -2.15 -9.78 10.25
CA LYS A 332 -0.84 -10.44 10.14
C LYS A 332 0.28 -9.48 9.76
N VAL A 333 -0.03 -8.45 8.97
CA VAL A 333 0.92 -7.39 8.58
C VAL A 333 0.77 -6.12 9.42
N GLY A 334 0.12 -6.21 10.58
CA GLY A 334 0.14 -5.19 11.62
C GLY A 334 -0.94 -4.11 11.53
N PHE A 335 -1.93 -4.20 10.63
CA PHE A 335 -3.07 -3.29 10.69
C PHE A 335 -3.98 -3.65 11.86
N ARG A 336 -4.54 -2.64 12.52
CA ARG A 336 -5.57 -2.83 13.53
C ARG A 336 -6.88 -3.17 12.80
N PRO A 337 -7.52 -4.32 13.10
CA PRO A 337 -8.73 -4.75 12.41
C PRO A 337 -9.93 -3.87 12.77
N VAL A 338 -10.89 -3.80 11.86
CA VAL A 338 -12.20 -3.16 12.09
C VAL A 338 -13.31 -4.17 12.39
N ASP A 339 -13.08 -5.45 12.11
CA ASP A 339 -13.95 -6.54 12.54
C ASP A 339 -13.78 -6.83 14.03
N GLN A 340 -14.90 -6.88 14.76
CA GLN A 340 -14.90 -7.05 16.21
C GLN A 340 -14.41 -8.43 16.67
N THR A 341 -14.61 -9.47 15.85
CA THR A 341 -14.15 -10.82 16.18
C THR A 341 -12.64 -10.88 16.08
N VAL A 342 -12.07 -10.42 14.97
CA VAL A 342 -10.61 -10.36 14.78
C VAL A 342 -9.97 -9.41 15.78
N ALA A 343 -10.60 -8.27 16.11
CA ALA A 343 -10.09 -7.34 17.13
C ALA A 343 -9.89 -8.02 18.49
N ARG A 344 -10.80 -8.92 18.91
CA ARG A 344 -10.66 -9.70 20.14
C ARG A 344 -9.55 -10.75 20.04
N GLU A 345 -9.38 -11.39 18.88
CA GLU A 345 -8.33 -12.40 18.65
C GLU A 345 -6.91 -11.80 18.85
N VAL A 346 -6.73 -10.52 18.51
CA VAL A 346 -5.41 -9.88 18.40
C VAL A 346 -5.17 -8.75 19.39
N GLU A 347 -6.05 -8.57 20.38
CA GLU A 347 -5.99 -7.48 21.35
C GLU A 347 -4.61 -7.34 22.00
N LYS A 348 -3.95 -8.47 22.30
CA LYS A 348 -2.62 -8.53 22.93
C LYS A 348 -1.45 -8.20 21.99
N GLN A 349 -1.68 -8.16 20.67
CA GLN A 349 -0.64 -7.88 19.68
C GLN A 349 -0.36 -6.37 19.55
N PHE A 350 -1.35 -5.54 19.86
CA PHE A 350 -1.26 -4.09 19.70
C PHE A 350 -1.11 -3.39 21.05
N PRO A 351 -0.11 -2.50 21.20
CA PRO A 351 -0.04 -1.61 22.35
C PRO A 351 -1.35 -0.82 22.53
N LYS A 352 -1.81 -0.75 23.78
CA LYS A 352 -2.95 0.09 24.15
C LYS A 352 -2.59 1.56 23.93
N VAL A 353 -3.52 2.32 23.38
CA VAL A 353 -3.43 3.77 23.24
C VAL A 353 -4.36 4.41 24.27
N ASP A 354 -3.82 5.24 25.15
CA ASP A 354 -4.59 5.80 26.27
C ASP A 354 -5.65 6.79 25.79
N ARG A 355 -5.29 7.63 24.82
CA ARG A 355 -6.20 8.62 24.22
C ARG A 355 -5.98 8.71 22.72
N LEU A 356 -7.03 8.42 21.96
CA LEU A 356 -7.04 8.54 20.51
C LEU A 356 -7.95 9.71 20.11
N PHE A 357 -7.43 10.61 19.28
CA PHE A 357 -8.25 11.59 18.57
C PHE A 357 -8.31 11.23 17.08
N SER A 358 -9.16 11.93 16.35
CA SER A 358 -9.41 11.71 14.92
C SER A 358 -9.31 13.03 14.16
N VAL A 359 -9.44 12.96 12.84
CA VAL A 359 -9.51 14.16 11.99
C VAL A 359 -10.76 14.98 12.28
N VAL A 360 -11.84 14.36 12.80
CA VAL A 360 -13.06 15.07 13.21
C VAL A 360 -12.75 16.05 14.34
N ASP A 361 -11.90 15.68 15.30
CA ASP A 361 -11.45 16.54 16.40
C ASP A 361 -10.59 17.73 15.92
N LEU A 362 -10.10 17.67 14.68
CA LEU A 362 -9.39 18.76 14.00
C LEU A 362 -10.30 19.56 13.04
N GLY A 363 -11.61 19.27 13.03
CA GLY A 363 -12.62 19.93 12.22
C GLY A 363 -12.86 19.30 10.84
N GLY A 364 -12.43 18.06 10.64
CA GLY A 364 -12.69 17.28 9.43
C GLY A 364 -11.76 17.59 8.25
N TRP A 365 -11.78 16.71 7.25
CA TRP A 365 -10.83 16.74 6.13
C TRP A 365 -10.83 18.04 5.32
N ASN A 366 -12.00 18.65 5.08
CA ASN A 366 -12.09 19.92 4.33
C ASN A 366 -11.34 21.05 5.04
N ARG A 367 -11.55 21.20 6.35
CA ARG A 367 -10.85 22.22 7.14
C ARG A 367 -9.36 21.91 7.23
N VAL A 368 -9.01 20.64 7.43
CA VAL A 368 -7.64 20.16 7.52
C VAL A 368 -6.85 20.42 6.23
N GLN A 369 -7.40 20.07 5.07
CA GLN A 369 -6.78 20.31 3.78
C GLN A 369 -6.52 21.81 3.57
N LYS A 370 -7.56 22.64 3.71
CA LYS A 370 -7.46 24.10 3.55
C LYS A 370 -6.46 24.74 4.50
N LYS A 371 -6.46 24.31 5.75
CA LYS A 371 -5.64 24.92 6.81
C LYS A 371 -4.17 24.51 6.72
N PHE A 372 -3.90 23.23 6.42
CA PHE A 372 -2.56 22.68 6.57
C PHE A 372 -1.85 22.39 5.27
N PHE A 373 -2.58 22.00 4.21
CA PHE A 373 -1.96 21.34 3.05
C PHE A 373 -2.24 22.01 1.70
N ASP A 374 -3.13 23.00 1.62
CA ASP A 374 -3.27 23.85 0.42
C ASP A 374 -1.97 24.61 0.10
N ASN A 375 -1.88 25.18 -1.10
CA ASN A 375 -0.75 26.02 -1.46
C ASN A 375 -0.67 27.24 -0.51
N LYS A 376 0.53 27.50 0.01
CA LYS A 376 0.81 28.57 1.00
C LYS A 376 0.13 28.34 2.37
N ALA A 377 -0.43 27.15 2.61
CA ALA A 377 -1.00 26.78 3.90
C ALA A 377 0.10 26.59 4.96
N ILE A 378 -0.29 26.22 6.19
CA ILE A 378 0.63 26.18 7.33
C ILE A 378 1.85 25.29 7.07
N PHE A 379 1.71 24.13 6.40
CA PHE A 379 2.87 23.29 6.10
C PHE A 379 3.90 24.04 5.22
N ASP A 380 3.45 24.73 4.18
CA ASP A 380 4.33 25.48 3.28
C ASP A 380 5.01 26.65 4.01
N GLN A 381 4.27 27.32 4.90
CA GLN A 381 4.81 28.38 5.76
C GLN A 381 5.93 27.83 6.66
N ILE A 382 5.70 26.67 7.29
CA ILE A 382 6.72 25.99 8.12
C ILE A 382 7.95 25.64 7.28
N GLN A 383 7.79 25.04 6.09
CA GLN A 383 8.94 24.71 5.24
C GLN A 383 9.70 25.95 4.78
N SER A 384 9.01 27.05 4.45
CA SER A 384 9.66 28.30 4.04
C SER A 384 10.49 28.96 5.15
N SER A 385 10.08 28.77 6.41
CA SER A 385 10.75 29.29 7.61
C SER A 385 11.95 28.48 8.10
N LYS A 386 12.27 27.37 7.42
CA LYS A 386 13.48 26.56 7.70
C LYS A 386 14.77 27.22 7.21
N ARG A 387 14.66 28.26 6.38
CA ARG A 387 15.80 28.95 5.79
C ARG A 387 16.62 29.69 6.83
#